data_AF-A0AA36LUY6-F1
#
_entry.id   AF-A0AA36LUY6-F1
#
_cell.length_a   1.000
_cell.length_b   1.000
_cell.length_c   1.000
_cell.angle_alpha   90.00
_cell.angle_beta   90.00
_cell.angle_gamma   90.00
#
_symmetry.space_group_name_H-M   'P 1'
#
loop_
_entity.id
_entity.type
_entity.pdbx_description
1 polymer ?
#
loop_
_entity_poly.entity_id
_entity_poly.type
_entity_poly.pdbx_seq_one_letter_code
_entity_poly.pdbx_strand_id
1 'polypeptide(L)'
;MSKSQSLTFRLPPELVESFTIAVSDSGSDKTAWLIDAVRQKLSLQGNNPDSRMLALVERMETAAAALVGGKQGIPPRPYNEAAVIQIVADTIREGFDNGRIIAERLNEAGYQTKAGKAWDKDIYSAWKRQSRHFDKLQYALN
;
A
#
# COMPACT_ATOMS: atom_id res chain seq x y z
N MET A 1 -14.48 9.57 41.02
CA MET A 1 -15.40 8.44 40.79
C MET A 1 -16.50 8.92 39.86
N SER A 2 -16.39 8.61 38.56
CA SER A 2 -17.48 8.90 37.60
C SER A 2 -18.65 7.97 37.94
N LYS A 3 -19.81 8.54 38.25
CA LYS A 3 -21.03 7.77 38.54
C LYS A 3 -21.78 7.54 37.23
N SER A 4 -22.13 6.30 36.93
CA SER A 4 -23.04 5.97 35.82
C SER A 4 -24.44 6.52 36.13
N GLN A 5 -25.07 7.19 35.16
CA GLN A 5 -26.44 7.69 35.26
C GLN A 5 -27.39 6.75 34.53
N SER A 6 -28.46 6.31 35.19
CA SER A 6 -29.53 5.55 34.54
C SER A 6 -30.46 6.49 33.77
N LEU A 7 -30.77 6.12 32.53
CA LEU A 7 -31.70 6.82 31.64
C LEU A 7 -32.74 5.83 31.12
N THR A 8 -34.01 6.23 31.15
CA THR A 8 -35.13 5.42 30.64
C THR A 8 -35.81 6.18 29.51
N PHE A 9 -35.94 5.57 28.35
CA PHE A 9 -36.65 6.13 27.20
C PHE A 9 -37.61 5.08 26.60
N ARG A 10 -38.62 5.56 25.88
CA ARG A 10 -39.54 4.71 25.12
C ARG A 10 -39.19 4.79 23.64
N LEU A 11 -39.13 3.64 23.00
CA LEU A 11 -39.01 3.55 21.55
C LEU A 11 -40.40 3.69 20.92
N PRO A 12 -40.54 4.51 19.87
CA PRO A 12 -41.71 4.49 19.01
C PRO A 12 -41.96 3.08 18.46
N PRO A 13 -43.22 2.63 18.33
CA PRO A 13 -43.56 1.27 17.93
C PRO A 13 -42.95 0.86 16.58
N GLU A 14 -42.84 1.80 15.64
CA GLU A 14 -42.25 1.61 14.32
C GLU A 14 -40.72 1.35 14.35
N LEU A 15 -40.05 1.68 15.46
CA LEU A 15 -38.61 1.46 15.63
C LEU A 15 -38.28 0.21 16.44
N VAL A 16 -39.27 -0.42 17.09
CA VAL A 16 -39.03 -1.55 18.02
C VAL A 16 -38.45 -2.76 17.30
N GLU A 17 -39.00 -3.11 16.13
CA GLU A 17 -38.54 -4.26 15.34
C GLU A 17 -37.11 -4.02 14.82
N SER A 18 -36.89 -2.91 14.12
CA SER A 18 -35.58 -2.52 13.59
C SER A 18 -34.51 -2.43 14.67
N PHE A 19 -34.84 -1.89 15.85
CA PHE A 19 -33.94 -1.87 17.00
C PHE A 19 -33.58 -3.28 17.49
N THR A 20 -34.58 -4.15 17.62
CA THR A 20 -34.38 -5.52 18.11
C THR A 20 -33.51 -6.33 17.15
N ILE A 21 -33.75 -6.20 15.84
CA ILE A 21 -32.93 -6.83 14.79
C ILE A 21 -31.49 -6.31 14.87
N ALA A 22 -31.29 -4.99 14.88
CA ALA A 22 -29.95 -4.40 14.90
C ALA A 22 -29.14 -4.78 16.15
N VAL A 23 -29.77 -4.90 17.31
CA VAL A 23 -29.12 -5.40 18.53
C VAL A 23 -28.76 -6.88 18.36
N SER A 24 -29.68 -7.70 17.85
CA SER A 24 -29.43 -9.13 17.63
C SER A 24 -28.26 -9.36 16.66
N ASP A 25 -28.24 -8.65 15.54
CA ASP A 25 -27.19 -8.77 14.52
C ASP A 25 -25.82 -8.32 15.02
N SER A 26 -25.79 -7.39 15.99
CA SER A 26 -24.54 -6.94 16.60
C SER A 26 -23.88 -7.97 17.53
N GLY A 27 -24.63 -8.98 17.98
CA GLY A 27 -24.18 -9.94 18.99
C GLY A 27 -23.90 -9.34 20.37
N SER A 28 -24.30 -8.08 20.60
CA SER A 28 -24.06 -7.34 21.85
C SER A 28 -25.35 -7.15 22.64
N ASP A 29 -25.23 -6.88 23.95
CA ASP A 29 -26.40 -6.52 24.75
C ASP A 29 -26.93 -5.12 24.40
N LYS A 30 -28.22 -4.87 24.70
CA LYS A 30 -28.90 -3.60 24.37
C LYS A 30 -28.19 -2.37 24.92
N THR A 31 -27.58 -2.48 26.10
CA THR A 31 -26.89 -1.36 26.74
C THR A 31 -25.56 -1.08 26.06
N ALA A 32 -24.77 -2.11 25.77
CA ALA A 32 -23.53 -1.99 25.01
C ALA A 32 -23.78 -1.41 23.62
N TRP A 33 -24.82 -1.90 22.92
CA TRP A 33 -25.21 -1.40 21.60
C TRP A 33 -25.60 0.09 21.63
N LEU A 34 -26.42 0.50 22.61
CA LEU A 34 -26.82 1.90 22.76
C LEU A 34 -25.64 2.81 23.14
N ILE A 35 -24.76 2.34 24.02
CA ILE A 35 -23.55 3.10 24.39
C ILE A 35 -22.68 3.31 23.16
N ASP A 36 -22.49 2.29 22.31
CA ASP A 36 -21.71 2.45 21.09
C ASP A 36 -22.38 3.39 20.10
N ALA A 37 -23.70 3.27 19.88
CA ALA A 37 -24.46 4.21 19.05
C ALA A 37 -24.35 5.66 19.55
N VAL A 38 -24.40 5.88 20.87
CA VAL A 38 -24.21 7.20 21.48
C VAL A 38 -22.78 7.70 21.28
N ARG A 39 -21.76 6.83 21.45
CA ARG A 39 -20.36 7.18 21.20
C ARG A 39 -20.13 7.57 19.74
N GLN A 40 -20.73 6.83 18.80
CA GLN A 40 -20.69 7.14 17.37
C GLN A 40 -21.37 8.50 17.09
N LYS A 41 -22.55 8.74 17.68
CA LYS A 41 -23.31 9.98 17.46
C LYS A 41 -22.65 11.21 18.07
N LEU A 42 -21.96 11.05 19.19
CA LEU A 42 -21.23 12.11 19.88
C LEU A 42 -19.79 12.29 19.35
N SER A 43 -19.40 11.57 18.29
CA SER A 43 -18.03 11.60 17.75
C SER A 43 -16.94 11.37 18.81
N LEU A 44 -17.27 10.60 19.86
CA LEU A 44 -16.34 10.27 20.96
C LEU A 44 -15.37 9.15 20.57
N GLN A 45 -15.59 8.53 19.42
CA GLN A 45 -14.53 7.83 18.71
C GLN A 45 -13.90 8.84 17.75
N GLY A 46 -12.57 8.89 17.67
CA GLY A 46 -11.77 9.70 16.73
C GLY A 46 -11.98 9.32 15.25
N ASN A 47 -13.24 9.19 14.87
CA ASN A 47 -13.79 8.66 13.65
C ASN A 47 -14.49 9.81 12.91
N ASN A 48 -13.76 10.92 12.75
CA ASN A 48 -14.16 11.97 11.83
C ASN A 48 -14.20 11.32 10.42
N PRO A 49 -15.29 11.43 9.64
CA PRO A 49 -15.27 11.03 8.23
C PRO A 49 -14.03 11.57 7.48
N ASP A 50 -13.55 12.76 7.83
CA ASP A 50 -12.32 13.32 7.27
C ASP A 50 -11.08 12.53 7.70
N SER A 51 -11.00 12.04 8.96
CA SER A 51 -9.85 11.25 9.41
C SER A 51 -9.83 9.87 8.74
N ARG A 52 -10.99 9.27 8.50
CA ARG A 52 -11.12 8.04 7.69
C ARG A 52 -10.72 8.28 6.24
N MET A 53 -11.12 9.41 5.66
CA MET A 53 -10.76 9.79 4.31
C MET A 53 -9.26 10.03 4.20
N LEU A 54 -8.65 10.72 5.16
CA LEU A 54 -7.21 10.95 5.22
C LEU A 54 -6.42 9.64 5.28
N ALA A 55 -6.81 8.72 6.18
CA ALA A 55 -6.17 7.42 6.31
C ALA A 55 -6.34 6.53 5.07
N LEU A 56 -7.48 6.67 4.36
CA LEU A 56 -7.69 5.98 3.09
C LEU A 56 -6.81 6.57 1.98
N VAL A 57 -6.73 7.89 1.87
CA VAL A 57 -5.86 8.60 0.92
C VAL A 57 -4.41 8.21 1.15
N GLU A 58 -3.93 8.22 2.39
CA GLU A 58 -2.56 7.82 2.73
C GLU A 58 -2.25 6.36 2.31
N ARG A 59 -3.19 5.44 2.52
CA ARG A 59 -3.05 4.04 2.06
C ARG A 59 -3.07 3.93 0.54
N MET A 60 -3.89 4.71 -0.15
CA MET A 60 -3.95 4.74 -1.62
C MET A 60 -2.69 5.36 -2.21
N GLU A 61 -2.14 6.42 -1.62
CA GLU A 61 -0.87 7.03 -2.02
C GLU A 61 0.28 6.06 -1.83
N THR A 62 0.32 5.34 -0.70
CA THR A 62 1.31 4.29 -0.45
C THR A 62 1.19 3.15 -1.47
N ALA A 63 -0.04 2.72 -1.78
CA ALA A 63 -0.29 1.69 -2.79
C ALA A 63 0.06 2.16 -4.21
N ALA A 64 -0.22 3.42 -4.56
CA ALA A 64 0.12 4.01 -5.85
C ALA A 64 1.64 4.19 -6.00
N ALA A 65 2.33 4.64 -4.96
CA ALA A 65 3.79 4.70 -4.93
C ALA A 65 4.40 3.30 -5.13
N ALA A 66 3.84 2.26 -4.51
CA ALA A 66 4.27 0.87 -4.71
C ALA A 66 4.01 0.36 -6.14
N LEU A 67 2.91 0.80 -6.77
CA LEU A 67 2.56 0.43 -8.15
C LEU A 67 3.49 1.10 -9.18
N VAL A 68 3.91 2.35 -8.94
CA VAL A 68 4.80 3.10 -9.83
C VAL A 68 6.28 2.74 -9.61
N GLY A 69 6.68 2.43 -8.37
CA GLY A 69 8.07 2.17 -7.99
C GLY A 69 8.54 0.70 -8.12
N GLY A 70 7.63 -0.27 -8.04
CA GLY A 70 7.99 -1.69 -7.91
C GLY A 70 8.37 -2.05 -6.47
N LYS A 71 7.66 -3.04 -5.91
CA LYS A 71 7.69 -3.53 -4.51
C LYS A 71 7.36 -2.47 -3.43
N GLN A 72 6.44 -2.83 -2.52
CA GLN A 72 6.04 -1.99 -1.38
C GLN A 72 7.24 -1.73 -0.45
N GLY A 73 7.44 -0.48 -0.02
CA GLY A 73 8.39 -0.12 1.03
C GLY A 73 9.78 0.34 0.57
N ILE A 74 10.05 0.43 -0.74
CA ILE A 74 11.33 0.93 -1.27
C ILE A 74 11.11 2.30 -1.91
N PRO A 75 11.74 3.39 -1.42
CA PRO A 75 11.66 4.69 -2.07
C PRO A 75 12.20 4.61 -3.51
N PRO A 76 11.43 5.08 -4.52
CA PRO A 76 11.86 5.02 -5.91
C PRO A 76 13.08 5.93 -6.11
N ARG A 77 14.17 5.31 -6.57
CA ARG A 77 15.38 5.99 -7.04
C ARG A 77 15.20 6.31 -8.53
N PRO A 78 15.51 7.55 -8.96
CA PRO A 78 15.49 7.88 -10.38
C PRO A 78 16.51 7.05 -11.15
N TYR A 79 16.34 6.99 -12.47
CA TYR A 79 17.26 6.26 -13.34
C TYR A 79 18.71 6.71 -13.16
N ASN A 80 19.58 5.77 -12.80
CA ASN A 80 21.03 5.96 -12.75
C ASN A 80 21.70 4.85 -13.57
N GLU A 81 22.25 5.22 -14.73
CA GLU A 81 22.82 4.26 -15.67
C GLU A 81 23.99 3.46 -15.07
N ALA A 82 24.87 4.11 -14.30
CA ALA A 82 26.02 3.44 -13.71
C ALA A 82 25.59 2.39 -12.68
N ALA A 83 24.63 2.73 -11.82
CA ALA A 83 24.08 1.80 -10.84
C ALA A 83 23.33 0.64 -11.50
N VAL A 84 22.54 0.91 -12.54
CA VAL A 84 21.85 -0.13 -13.31
C VAL A 84 22.86 -1.09 -13.93
N ILE A 85 23.92 -0.60 -14.57
CA ILE A 85 24.97 -1.46 -15.16
C ILE A 85 25.66 -2.31 -14.09
N GLN A 86 26.01 -1.74 -12.94
CA GLN A 86 26.66 -2.47 -11.85
C GLN A 86 25.77 -3.60 -11.33
N ILE A 87 24.50 -3.31 -11.01
CA ILE A 87 23.55 -4.33 -10.53
C ILE A 87 23.38 -5.47 -11.56
N VAL A 88 23.28 -5.12 -12.85
CA VAL A 88 23.18 -6.13 -13.92
C VAL A 88 24.45 -6.97 -14.00
N ALA A 89 25.64 -6.35 -13.97
CA ALA A 89 26.91 -7.06 -14.03
C ALA A 89 27.11 -7.99 -12.83
N ASP A 90 26.82 -7.51 -11.62
CA ASP A 90 26.92 -8.31 -10.39
C ASP A 90 25.97 -9.49 -10.41
N THR A 91 24.72 -9.28 -10.84
CA THR A 91 23.74 -10.36 -10.99
C THR A 91 24.19 -11.43 -11.99
N ILE A 92 24.83 -11.02 -13.10
CA ILE A 92 25.40 -11.95 -14.08
C ILE A 92 26.62 -12.70 -13.51
N ARG A 93 27.49 -12.01 -12.76
CA ARG A 93 28.65 -12.64 -12.08
C ARG A 93 28.23 -13.66 -11.01
N GLU A 94 27.09 -13.44 -10.36
CA GLU A 94 26.46 -14.42 -9.47
C GLU A 94 25.88 -15.64 -10.22
N GLY A 95 25.92 -15.64 -11.56
CA GLY A 95 25.46 -16.73 -12.41
C GLY A 95 24.02 -16.57 -12.93
N PHE A 96 23.37 -15.42 -12.70
CA PHE A 96 21.97 -15.20 -13.06
C PHE A 96 21.81 -14.26 -14.27
N ASP A 97 22.15 -14.71 -15.48
CA ASP A 97 21.82 -13.99 -16.73
C ASP A 97 20.37 -14.27 -17.19
N ASN A 98 19.42 -13.91 -16.33
CA ASN A 98 17.99 -14.01 -16.63
C ASN A 98 17.33 -12.63 -16.49
N GLY A 99 16.75 -12.12 -17.58
CA GLY A 99 16.16 -10.78 -17.60
C GLY A 99 15.04 -10.55 -16.58
N ARG A 100 14.34 -11.60 -16.13
CA ARG A 100 13.34 -11.48 -15.05
C ARG A 100 14.00 -11.27 -13.69
N ILE A 101 15.06 -12.03 -13.39
CA ILE A 101 15.82 -11.91 -12.14
C ILE A 101 16.52 -10.55 -12.08
N ILE A 102 17.12 -10.13 -13.19
CA ILE A 102 17.80 -8.84 -13.29
C ILE A 102 16.82 -7.67 -13.08
N ALA A 103 15.64 -7.72 -13.71
CA ALA A 103 14.60 -6.72 -13.49
C ALA A 103 14.13 -6.67 -12.03
N GLU A 104 14.00 -7.83 -11.38
CA GLU A 104 13.66 -7.90 -9.95
C GLU A 104 14.74 -7.26 -9.08
N ARG A 105 16.02 -7.57 -9.29
CA ARG A 105 17.15 -6.97 -8.56
C ARG A 105 17.21 -5.45 -8.72
N LEU A 106 16.92 -4.94 -9.93
CA LEU A 106 16.86 -3.50 -10.18
C LEU A 106 15.73 -2.81 -9.39
N ASN A 107 14.56 -3.44 -9.36
CA ASN A 107 13.42 -2.95 -8.58
C ASN A 107 13.67 -3.07 -7.06
N GLU A 108 14.31 -4.13 -6.58
CA GLU A 108 14.70 -4.30 -5.18
C GLU A 108 15.73 -3.26 -4.72
N ALA A 109 16.61 -2.83 -5.61
CA ALA A 109 17.50 -1.69 -5.37
C ALA A 109 16.77 -0.33 -5.47
N GLY A 110 15.48 -0.33 -5.84
CA GLY A 110 14.62 0.84 -5.97
C GLY A 110 14.80 1.63 -7.27
N TYR A 111 15.59 1.17 -8.24
CA TYR A 111 15.87 1.96 -9.44
C TYR A 111 14.73 1.90 -10.45
N GLN A 112 14.25 3.06 -10.89
CA GLN A 112 13.28 3.17 -11.96
C GLN A 112 13.95 3.29 -13.33
N THR A 113 13.19 2.99 -14.38
CA THR A 113 13.55 3.28 -15.77
C THR A 113 13.61 4.79 -16.02
N LYS A 114 14.19 5.21 -17.15
CA LYS A 114 14.16 6.62 -17.59
C LYS A 114 12.74 7.21 -17.68
N ALA A 115 11.74 6.38 -17.91
CA ALA A 115 10.34 6.78 -17.99
C ALA A 115 9.61 6.76 -16.62
N GLY A 116 10.33 6.55 -15.52
CA GLY A 116 9.75 6.47 -14.18
C GLY A 116 8.94 5.20 -13.90
N LYS A 117 9.10 4.16 -14.73
CA LYS A 117 8.44 2.86 -14.57
C LYS A 117 9.34 1.86 -13.86
N ALA A 118 8.75 0.89 -13.17
CA ALA A 118 9.44 -0.31 -12.71
C ALA A 118 10.03 -1.12 -13.89
N TRP A 119 11.06 -1.91 -13.61
CA TRP A 119 11.66 -2.81 -14.58
C TRP A 119 10.85 -4.10 -14.72
N ASP A 120 10.70 -4.56 -15.95
CA ASP A 120 10.30 -5.93 -16.26
C ASP A 120 11.31 -6.55 -17.25
N LYS A 121 11.13 -7.83 -17.54
CA LYS A 121 11.98 -8.58 -18.49
C LYS A 121 12.09 -7.88 -19.85
N ASP A 122 11.00 -7.36 -20.38
CA ASP A 122 10.92 -6.83 -21.75
C ASP A 122 11.55 -5.43 -21.81
N ILE A 123 11.31 -4.61 -20.78
CA ILE A 123 11.99 -3.32 -20.55
C ILE A 123 13.50 -3.53 -20.44
N TYR A 124 13.94 -4.47 -19.60
CA TYR A 124 15.37 -4.80 -19.47
C TYR A 124 15.95 -5.27 -20.81
N SER A 125 15.25 -6.16 -21.52
CA SER A 125 15.72 -6.68 -22.82
C SER A 125 15.84 -5.57 -23.86
N ALA A 126 14.88 -4.65 -23.91
CA ALA A 126 14.92 -3.50 -24.80
C ALA A 126 16.06 -2.54 -24.43
N TRP A 127 16.29 -2.31 -23.14
CA TRP A 127 17.39 -1.50 -22.64
C TRP A 127 18.76 -2.11 -22.98
N LYS A 128 18.95 -3.43 -22.77
CA LYS A 128 20.18 -4.17 -23.07
C LYS A 128 20.54 -4.13 -24.56
N ARG A 129 19.54 -4.15 -25.45
CA ARG A 129 19.74 -4.12 -26.92
C ARG A 129 20.27 -2.80 -27.47
N GLN A 130 20.20 -1.71 -26.70
CA GLN A 130 20.76 -0.44 -27.14
C GLN A 130 22.29 -0.56 -27.14
N SER A 131 22.95 -0.40 -28.30
CA SER A 131 24.39 -0.68 -28.47
C SER A 131 25.25 -0.03 -27.38
N ARG A 132 24.96 1.22 -27.02
CA ARG A 132 25.66 1.95 -25.95
C ARG A 132 25.58 1.25 -24.58
N HIS A 133 24.44 0.67 -24.23
CA HIS A 133 24.26 -0.03 -22.96
C HIS A 133 24.85 -1.44 -23.00
N PHE A 134 24.73 -2.11 -24.15
CA PHE A 134 25.39 -3.39 -24.38
C PHE A 134 26.91 -3.28 -24.22
N ASP A 135 27.55 -2.32 -24.88
CA ASP A 135 29.02 -2.15 -24.85
C ASP A 135 29.52 -1.85 -23.43
N LYS A 136 28.81 -0.98 -22.70
CA LYS A 136 29.16 -0.67 -21.30
C LYS A 136 28.98 -1.87 -20.38
N LEU A 137 27.97 -2.70 -20.63
CA LEU A 137 27.76 -3.92 -19.86
C LEU A 137 28.85 -4.95 -20.16
N GLN A 138 29.23 -5.13 -21.42
CA GLN A 138 30.36 -5.99 -21.80
C GLN A 138 31.66 -5.52 -21.15
N TYR A 139 31.94 -4.21 -21.17
CA TYR A 139 33.09 -3.64 -20.48
C TYR A 139 33.06 -3.92 -18.97
N ALA A 140 31.88 -3.83 -18.34
CA ALA A 140 31.74 -4.12 -16.92
C ALA A 140 31.83 -5.63 -16.58
N LEU A 141 31.63 -6.53 -17.53
CA LEU A 141 31.72 -7.98 -17.33
C LEU A 141 33.13 -8.54 -17.52
N ASN A 142 33.99 -7.81 -18.25
CA ASN A 142 35.41 -8.08 -18.41
C ASN A 142 36.21 -7.62 -17.18
#